data_AF-X0K2Z7-F1
#
_entry.id   AF-X0K2Z7-F1
#
_cell.length_a   1.000
_cell.length_b   1.000
_cell.length_c   1.000
_cell.angle_alpha   90.00
_cell.angle_beta   90.00
_cell.angle_gamma   90.00
#
_symmetry.space_group_name_H-M   'P 1'
#
loop_
_entity.id
_entity.type
_entity.pdbx_description
1 polymer ?
#
loop_
_entity_poly.entity_id
_entity_poly.type
_entity_poly.pdbx_seq_one_letter_code
_entity_poly.pdbx_strand_id
1 'polypeptide(L)'
;MSFQELLCGYRLTSDPATQFIFVYVVSFVGIFANPAIVTSQNEKTTLLGKTKQDYASILKWMSFFNSEVLPSLIAWFGPLKGDAPYNKKNVDDASKASLKAFSVVEEHLIRNTFLVGERITLADLFAAGIAVRGFQYFFDKQWREENPAVTRWFETVRAQPIFAEVAEKVELLETPALTNTPPKKPEQPKKEAKKEVKKEAAPAAEAAPASDEAPAAPKAKHPLEALGRPSFPLDEWKRQYSNIKDHNEAMKYFWDNFNFEEYSIWKVDYKYNEELTLTFMSNNLIGGFNNRLEGSRKYIFGCAAVYGENNDSVIQGAFVIRGQEHVPAFDVAPDWESYNFEKLDPTNPEHRQFVEDAWGWEKPITVNGKEYKLADGKVFK
;
A
#
# COMPACT_ATOMS: atom_id res chain seq x y z
N MET A 1 -27.74 -15.02 10.38
CA MET A 1 -26.99 -14.24 11.39
C MET A 1 -27.34 -12.79 11.14
N SER A 2 -28.08 -12.17 12.05
CA SER A 2 -28.58 -10.81 11.86
C SER A 2 -27.50 -9.78 12.20
N PHE A 3 -27.61 -8.58 11.64
CA PHE A 3 -26.67 -7.47 11.85
C PHE A 3 -26.52 -7.08 13.34
N GLN A 4 -27.50 -7.48 14.16
CA GLN A 4 -27.59 -7.22 15.59
C GLN A 4 -26.75 -8.20 16.43
N GLU A 5 -26.45 -9.40 15.92
CA GLU A 5 -25.67 -10.43 16.62
C GLU A 5 -24.16 -10.13 16.60
N LEU A 6 -23.68 -9.42 15.57
CA LEU A 6 -22.27 -9.05 15.42
C LEU A 6 -21.81 -7.97 16.43
N LEU A 7 -22.75 -7.33 17.13
CA LEU A 7 -22.52 -6.30 18.13
C LEU A 7 -22.58 -6.81 19.58
N CYS A 8 -22.97 -8.08 19.80
CA CYS A 8 -23.43 -8.55 21.11
C CYS A 8 -22.31 -8.95 22.11
N GLY A 9 -21.05 -8.67 21.79
CA GLY A 9 -19.89 -9.03 22.63
C GLY A 9 -19.46 -7.99 23.67
N TYR A 10 -19.81 -6.71 23.47
CA TYR A 10 -19.39 -5.61 24.32
C TYR A 10 -20.58 -4.73 24.73
N ARG A 11 -20.48 -4.13 25.92
CA ARG A 11 -21.60 -3.44 26.58
C ARG A 11 -21.92 -2.12 25.88
N LEU A 12 -22.75 -2.18 24.84
CA LEU A 12 -23.23 -1.02 24.10
C LEU A 12 -23.86 0.01 25.06
N THR A 13 -23.25 1.18 25.17
CA THR A 13 -23.88 2.37 25.74
C THR A 13 -25.10 2.75 24.90
N SER A 14 -26.17 3.22 25.53
CA SER A 14 -27.44 3.54 24.86
C SER A 14 -27.42 4.87 24.07
N ASP A 15 -26.28 5.55 23.99
CA ASP A 15 -26.10 6.77 23.18
C ASP A 15 -25.62 6.41 21.76
N PRO A 16 -26.38 6.76 20.71
CA PRO A 16 -25.97 6.57 19.31
C PRO A 16 -24.65 7.25 18.94
N ALA A 17 -24.31 8.38 19.58
CA ALA A 17 -23.05 9.08 19.31
C ALA A 17 -21.83 8.27 19.81
N THR A 18 -21.96 7.65 20.98
CA THR A 18 -20.92 6.79 21.57
C THR A 18 -20.76 5.48 20.79
N GLN A 19 -21.86 4.85 20.36
CA GLN A 19 -21.80 3.70 19.45
C GLN A 19 -21.06 4.01 18.13
N PHE A 20 -21.22 5.22 17.60
CA PHE A 20 -20.57 5.63 16.36
C PHE A 20 -19.04 5.77 16.50
N ILE A 21 -18.56 6.41 17.57
CA ILE A 21 -17.13 6.54 17.85
C ILE A 21 -16.50 5.15 18.04
N PHE A 22 -17.20 4.23 18.71
CA PHE A 22 -16.75 2.84 18.87
C PHE A 22 -16.50 2.14 17.52
N VAL A 23 -17.40 2.30 16.55
CA VAL A 23 -17.21 1.74 15.19
C VAL A 23 -16.00 2.37 14.49
N TYR A 24 -15.84 3.69 14.56
CA TYR A 24 -14.78 4.39 13.81
C TYR A 24 -13.38 4.30 14.44
N VAL A 25 -13.28 4.18 15.76
CA VAL A 25 -12.00 4.07 16.49
C VAL A 25 -11.49 2.62 16.53
N VAL A 26 -12.41 1.64 16.56
CA VAL A 26 -12.06 0.21 16.67
C VAL A 26 -12.06 -0.52 15.31
N SER A 27 -12.84 -0.06 14.31
CA SER A 27 -12.94 -0.73 13.00
C SER A 27 -12.53 0.18 11.83
N PHE A 28 -11.68 -0.36 10.96
CA PHE A 28 -11.00 0.32 9.84
C PHE A 28 -11.92 0.66 8.63
N VAL A 29 -13.15 1.12 8.87
CA VAL A 29 -14.22 1.23 7.85
C VAL A 29 -14.66 2.68 7.64
N GLY A 30 -13.80 3.49 7.02
CA GLY A 30 -14.07 4.89 6.72
C GLY A 30 -15.06 5.19 5.58
N ILE A 31 -15.80 4.19 5.07
CA ILE A 31 -16.44 4.27 3.74
C ILE A 31 -17.98 4.36 3.78
N PHE A 32 -18.68 3.82 4.78
CA PHE A 32 -20.14 3.62 4.69
C PHE A 32 -21.03 4.57 5.48
N ALA A 33 -20.48 5.43 6.35
CA ALA A 33 -21.26 6.42 7.08
C ALA A 33 -20.49 7.74 7.22
N ASN A 34 -21.03 8.82 6.66
CA ASN A 34 -20.56 10.18 6.94
C ASN A 34 -20.90 10.53 8.40
N PRO A 35 -19.92 10.81 9.28
CA PRO A 35 -20.18 11.10 10.69
C PRO A 35 -21.18 12.25 10.91
N ALA A 36 -21.20 13.24 10.01
CA ALA A 36 -22.12 14.37 10.10
C ALA A 36 -23.58 13.94 9.85
N ILE A 37 -23.82 13.00 8.93
CA ILE A 37 -25.16 12.46 8.65
C ILE A 37 -25.68 11.69 9.87
N VAL A 38 -24.87 10.80 10.45
CA VAL A 38 -25.26 10.02 11.64
C VAL A 38 -25.51 10.95 12.84
N THR A 39 -24.60 11.89 13.09
CA THR A 39 -24.76 12.86 14.20
C THR A 39 -26.02 13.71 14.03
N SER A 40 -26.40 14.06 12.79
CA SER A 40 -27.62 14.82 12.49
C SER A 40 -28.93 14.08 12.77
N GLN A 41 -28.90 12.76 12.97
CA GLN A 41 -30.08 11.98 13.36
C GLN A 41 -30.52 12.25 14.81
N ASN A 42 -29.64 12.83 15.64
CA ASN A 42 -29.99 13.31 16.97
C ASN A 42 -30.23 14.82 16.93
N GLU A 43 -31.49 15.24 16.82
CA GLU A 43 -31.90 16.65 16.78
C GLU A 43 -31.49 17.48 18.02
N LYS A 44 -31.12 16.81 19.13
CA LYS A 44 -30.63 17.46 20.37
C LYS A 44 -29.11 17.54 20.45
N THR A 45 -28.38 17.11 19.41
CA THR A 45 -26.92 17.14 19.40
C THR A 45 -26.38 18.57 19.47
N THR A 46 -25.35 18.77 20.27
CA THR A 46 -24.59 20.04 20.34
C THR A 46 -23.30 19.98 19.50
N LEU A 47 -22.99 18.82 18.91
CA LEU A 47 -21.71 18.54 18.25
C LEU A 47 -21.59 19.14 16.83
N LEU A 48 -22.69 19.61 16.23
CA LEU A 48 -22.73 20.14 14.87
C LEU A 48 -22.59 21.68 14.79
N GLY A 49 -22.21 22.33 15.91
CA GLY A 49 -22.09 23.78 16.00
C GLY A 49 -23.44 24.48 16.17
N LYS A 50 -23.43 25.82 16.25
CA LYS A 50 -24.65 26.64 16.41
C LYS A 50 -25.05 27.35 15.12
N THR A 51 -24.07 27.67 14.28
CA THR A 51 -24.23 28.44 13.05
C THR A 51 -23.88 27.59 11.82
N LYS A 52 -24.31 28.03 10.64
CA LYS A 52 -23.91 27.39 9.37
C LYS A 52 -22.39 27.48 9.14
N GLN A 53 -21.77 28.55 9.65
CA GLN A 53 -20.33 28.77 9.62
C GLN A 53 -19.57 27.78 10.52
N ASP A 54 -20.10 27.47 11.71
CA ASP A 54 -19.55 26.41 12.57
C ASP A 54 -19.64 25.05 11.86
N TYR A 55 -20.82 24.72 11.32
CA TYR A 55 -21.03 23.45 10.61
C TYR A 55 -20.09 23.27 9.40
N ALA A 56 -19.92 24.32 8.58
CA ALA A 56 -18.96 24.31 7.48
C ALA A 56 -17.51 24.16 7.97
N SER A 57 -17.16 24.79 9.10
CA SER A 57 -15.84 24.67 9.72
C SER A 57 -15.58 23.27 10.30
N ILE A 58 -16.63 22.62 10.83
CA ILE A 58 -16.58 21.24 11.32
C ILE A 58 -16.27 20.30 10.15
N LEU A 59 -17.01 20.41 9.04
CA LEU A 59 -16.76 19.62 7.83
C LEU A 59 -15.37 19.87 7.25
N LYS A 60 -14.89 21.13 7.24
CA LYS A 60 -13.53 21.49 6.81
C LYS A 60 -12.47 20.72 7.61
N TRP A 61 -12.58 20.72 8.94
CA TRP A 61 -11.62 20.01 9.80
C TRP A 61 -11.71 18.49 9.68
N MET A 62 -12.91 17.93 9.61
CA MET A 62 -13.09 16.49 9.36
C MET A 62 -12.47 16.08 8.02
N SER A 63 -12.69 16.87 6.96
CA SER A 63 -12.08 16.63 5.65
C SER A 63 -10.56 16.71 5.69
N PHE A 64 -9.99 17.75 6.32
CA PHE A 64 -8.55 17.92 6.49
C PHE A 64 -7.91 16.72 7.23
N PHE A 65 -8.49 16.30 8.35
CA PHE A 65 -7.98 15.14 9.08
C PHE A 65 -8.13 13.82 8.30
N ASN A 66 -9.19 13.67 7.49
CA ASN A 66 -9.41 12.48 6.68
C ASN A 66 -8.50 12.40 5.43
N SER A 67 -8.13 13.54 4.84
CA SER A 67 -7.35 13.61 3.60
C SER A 67 -5.86 13.84 3.81
N GLU A 68 -5.47 14.69 4.76
CA GLU A 68 -4.06 15.08 4.96
C GLU A 68 -3.40 14.31 6.12
N VAL A 69 -4.13 14.11 7.23
CA VAL A 69 -3.58 13.53 8.46
C VAL A 69 -3.68 11.99 8.46
N LEU A 70 -4.86 11.44 8.20
CA LEU A 70 -5.10 9.99 8.27
C LEU A 70 -4.24 9.18 7.27
N PRO A 71 -4.13 9.53 5.98
CA PRO A 71 -3.36 8.73 5.03
C PRO A 71 -1.86 8.82 5.28
N SER A 72 -1.36 9.98 5.68
CA SER A 72 0.07 10.17 6.02
C SER A 72 0.45 9.42 7.30
N LEU A 73 -0.41 9.44 8.34
CA LEU A 73 -0.20 8.62 9.54
C LEU A 73 -0.20 7.11 9.22
N ILE A 74 -1.16 6.61 8.43
CA ILE A 74 -1.20 5.20 8.03
C ILE A 74 0.07 4.81 7.26
N ALA A 75 0.53 5.65 6.33
CA ALA A 75 1.77 5.44 5.60
C ALA A 75 3.04 5.51 6.49
N TRP A 76 2.96 6.17 7.66
CA TRP A 76 4.04 6.23 8.63
C TRP A 76 4.07 5.00 9.56
N PHE A 77 2.97 4.67 10.26
CA PHE A 77 2.97 3.55 11.22
C PHE A 77 2.76 2.17 10.59
N GLY A 78 1.99 2.08 9.51
CA GLY A 78 1.63 0.79 8.88
C GLY A 78 2.88 -0.04 8.49
N PRO A 79 3.85 0.54 7.76
CA PRO A 79 5.06 -0.16 7.39
C PRO A 79 5.97 -0.52 8.59
N LEU A 80 5.94 0.28 9.66
CA LEU A 80 6.72 0.06 10.88
C LEU A 80 6.12 -1.03 11.78
N LYS A 81 4.84 -1.34 11.63
CA LYS A 81 4.16 -2.48 12.26
C LYS A 81 4.23 -3.77 11.43
N GLY A 82 4.61 -3.69 10.16
CA GLY A 82 4.48 -4.80 9.21
C GLY A 82 3.08 -4.95 8.61
N ASP A 83 2.17 -3.99 8.84
CA ASP A 83 0.84 -3.94 8.22
C ASP A 83 0.92 -3.54 6.72
N ALA A 84 2.08 -3.02 6.29
CA ALA A 84 2.39 -2.65 4.90
C ALA A 84 3.90 -2.88 4.60
N PRO A 85 4.32 -2.91 3.32
CA PRO A 85 5.73 -3.06 2.96
C PRO A 85 6.60 -1.91 3.46
N TYR A 86 7.67 -2.22 4.20
CA TYR A 86 8.62 -1.24 4.71
C TYR A 86 9.51 -0.67 3.61
N ASN A 87 9.52 0.65 3.47
CA ASN A 87 10.52 1.40 2.71
C ASN A 87 10.94 2.63 3.51
N LYS A 88 12.22 2.74 3.86
CA LYS A 88 12.73 3.78 4.76
C LYS A 88 12.41 5.20 4.26
N LYS A 89 12.59 5.47 2.97
CA LYS A 89 12.33 6.79 2.37
C LYS A 89 10.84 7.13 2.41
N ASN A 90 9.97 6.17 2.08
CA ASN A 90 8.52 6.38 2.12
C ASN A 90 8.03 6.66 3.55
N VAL A 91 8.59 5.96 4.56
CA VAL A 91 8.32 6.23 5.97
C VAL A 91 8.86 7.60 6.41
N ASP A 92 10.06 7.99 5.96
CA ASP A 92 10.61 9.34 6.22
C ASP A 92 9.78 10.45 5.57
N ASP A 93 9.24 10.23 4.37
CA ASP A 93 8.43 11.25 3.68
C ASP A 93 6.99 11.30 4.24
N ALA A 94 6.43 10.16 4.63
CA ALA A 94 5.15 10.08 5.35
C ALA A 94 5.21 10.74 6.74
N SER A 95 6.34 10.60 7.45
CA SER A 95 6.54 11.26 8.74
C SER A 95 6.58 12.78 8.59
N LYS A 96 7.35 13.30 7.62
CA LYS A 96 7.39 14.74 7.30
C LYS A 96 6.01 15.27 6.89
N ALA A 97 5.26 14.52 6.09
CA ALA A 97 3.89 14.89 5.69
C ALA A 97 2.94 14.97 6.90
N SER A 98 2.98 13.96 7.78
CA SER A 98 2.18 13.93 9.01
C SER A 98 2.55 15.10 9.93
N LEU A 99 3.83 15.29 10.22
CA LEU A 99 4.33 16.38 11.08
C LEU A 99 3.94 17.76 10.54
N LYS A 100 4.04 17.98 9.22
CA LYS A 100 3.57 19.21 8.56
C LYS A 100 2.06 19.38 8.63
N ALA A 101 1.28 18.30 8.55
CA ALA A 101 -0.17 18.40 8.72
C ALA A 101 -0.52 18.79 10.18
N PHE A 102 0.17 18.22 11.17
CA PHE A 102 0.00 18.60 12.58
C PHE A 102 0.48 20.02 12.91
N SER A 103 1.50 20.56 12.24
CA SER A 103 1.92 21.95 12.48
C SER A 103 0.82 22.96 12.09
N VAL A 104 0.02 22.68 11.06
CA VAL A 104 -1.17 23.48 10.70
C VAL A 104 -2.25 23.39 11.78
N VAL A 105 -2.39 22.24 12.45
CA VAL A 105 -3.32 22.06 13.57
C VAL A 105 -2.82 22.81 14.81
N GLU A 106 -1.52 22.76 15.10
CA GLU A 106 -0.87 23.51 16.18
C GLU A 106 -1.06 25.03 16.01
N GLU A 107 -0.74 25.58 14.84
CA GLU A 107 -0.94 27.01 14.52
C GLU A 107 -2.39 27.48 14.76
N HIS A 108 -3.37 26.62 14.46
CA HIS A 108 -4.78 26.91 14.74
C HIS A 108 -5.12 26.80 16.23
N LEU A 109 -4.68 25.73 16.91
CA LEU A 109 -5.00 25.47 18.31
C LEU A 109 -4.24 26.36 19.31
N ILE A 110 -3.17 27.02 18.90
CA ILE A 110 -2.53 28.11 19.68
C ILE A 110 -3.53 29.21 20.00
N ARG A 111 -4.48 29.48 19.10
CA ARG A 111 -5.48 30.56 19.23
C ARG A 111 -6.88 30.07 19.61
N ASN A 112 -7.11 28.75 19.60
CA ASN A 112 -8.44 28.17 19.76
C ASN A 112 -8.41 26.97 20.73
N THR A 113 -9.32 26.92 21.69
CA THR A 113 -9.42 25.80 22.64
C THR A 113 -9.75 24.48 21.94
N PHE A 114 -10.65 24.55 20.95
CA PHE A 114 -11.15 23.45 20.13
C PHE A 114 -11.00 23.77 18.63
N LEU A 115 -11.19 22.78 17.75
CA LEU A 115 -11.06 22.99 16.30
C LEU A 115 -12.12 23.96 15.76
N VAL A 116 -13.32 23.99 16.36
CA VAL A 116 -14.41 24.91 15.99
C VAL A 116 -15.11 25.46 17.24
N GLY A 117 -15.03 26.78 17.43
CA GLY A 117 -15.71 27.48 18.53
C GLY A 117 -15.15 27.17 19.92
N GLU A 118 -15.98 27.38 20.94
CA GLU A 118 -15.60 27.33 22.36
C GLU A 118 -16.05 26.05 23.07
N ARG A 119 -16.58 25.07 22.34
CA ARG A 119 -17.05 23.78 22.88
C ARG A 119 -16.63 22.64 21.95
N ILE A 120 -16.54 21.44 22.50
CA ILE A 120 -16.24 20.23 21.74
C ILE A 120 -17.31 19.98 20.68
N THR A 121 -16.85 19.74 19.46
CA THR A 121 -17.67 19.45 18.29
C THR A 121 -17.36 18.05 17.74
N LEU A 122 -18.13 17.63 16.73
CA LEU A 122 -17.85 16.40 15.98
C LEU A 122 -16.45 16.42 15.33
N ALA A 123 -15.96 17.60 14.93
CA ALA A 123 -14.62 17.73 14.37
C ALA A 123 -13.54 17.35 15.41
N ASP A 124 -13.70 17.79 16.66
CA ASP A 124 -12.75 17.47 17.73
C ASP A 124 -12.70 15.96 18.01
N LEU A 125 -13.86 15.32 18.14
CA LEU A 125 -13.96 13.87 18.41
C LEU A 125 -13.39 13.04 17.25
N PHE A 126 -13.73 13.40 16.01
CA PHE A 126 -13.23 12.72 14.80
C PHE A 126 -11.71 12.88 14.63
N ALA A 127 -11.22 14.12 14.73
CA ALA A 127 -9.81 14.44 14.62
C ALA A 127 -8.98 13.81 15.73
N ALA A 128 -9.46 13.83 16.98
CA ALA A 128 -8.78 13.21 18.10
C ALA A 128 -8.66 11.69 17.89
N GLY A 129 -9.72 11.02 17.41
CA GLY A 129 -9.71 9.59 17.07
C GLY A 129 -8.61 9.21 16.08
N ILE A 130 -8.36 10.04 15.07
CA ILE A 130 -7.24 9.88 14.12
C ILE A 130 -5.89 10.18 14.81
N ALA A 131 -5.82 11.27 15.58
CA ALA A 131 -4.61 11.70 16.27
C ALA A 131 -4.11 10.70 17.33
N VAL A 132 -4.97 9.85 17.90
CA VAL A 132 -4.60 8.76 18.83
C VAL A 132 -3.40 7.97 18.31
N ARG A 133 -3.35 7.65 17.01
CA ARG A 133 -2.26 6.84 16.44
C ARG A 133 -0.91 7.57 16.41
N GLY A 134 -0.92 8.90 16.30
CA GLY A 134 0.29 9.72 16.47
C GLY A 134 0.81 9.65 17.91
N PHE A 135 -0.07 9.87 18.89
CA PHE A 135 0.28 9.77 20.32
C PHE A 135 0.64 8.35 20.78
N GLN A 136 0.11 7.31 20.13
CA GLN A 136 0.41 5.91 20.45
C GLN A 136 1.79 5.46 19.97
N TYR A 137 2.32 6.05 18.90
CA TYR A 137 3.53 5.54 18.24
C TYR A 137 4.70 6.52 18.12
N PHE A 138 4.44 7.83 17.99
CA PHE A 138 5.45 8.81 17.55
C PHE A 138 5.56 10.06 18.43
N PHE A 139 4.46 10.59 18.96
CA PHE A 139 4.45 11.86 19.68
C PHE A 139 4.93 11.68 21.12
N ASP A 140 6.25 11.63 21.24
CA ASP A 140 7.00 11.51 22.48
C ASP A 140 6.95 12.80 23.32
N LYS A 141 7.76 12.86 24.38
CA LYS A 141 7.83 14.03 25.24
C LYS A 141 8.36 15.28 24.52
N GLN A 142 9.42 15.15 23.72
CA GLN A 142 10.00 16.28 23.00
C GLN A 142 8.99 16.87 22.01
N TRP A 143 8.33 16.02 21.22
CA TRP A 143 7.32 16.48 20.27
C TRP A 143 6.17 17.21 20.97
N ARG A 144 5.73 16.72 22.15
CA ARG A 144 4.69 17.36 22.96
C ARG A 144 5.10 18.72 23.55
N GLU A 145 6.37 18.89 23.87
CA GLU A 145 6.95 20.17 24.31
C GLU A 145 7.04 21.17 23.15
N GLU A 146 7.32 20.70 21.92
CA GLU A 146 7.33 21.50 20.69
C GLU A 146 5.91 21.81 20.15
N ASN A 147 4.91 20.97 20.44
CA ASN A 147 3.51 21.08 19.98
C ASN A 147 2.52 21.08 21.16
N PRO A 148 2.58 22.11 22.04
CA PRO A 148 1.80 22.14 23.28
C PRO A 148 0.29 22.32 23.05
N ALA A 149 -0.16 22.97 21.98
CA ALA A 149 -1.58 23.26 21.78
C ALA A 149 -2.36 22.03 21.28
N VAL A 150 -1.80 21.25 20.35
CA VAL A 150 -2.32 19.93 19.93
C VAL A 150 -2.30 18.97 21.12
N THR A 151 -1.22 18.97 21.92
CA THR A 151 -1.14 18.13 23.12
C THR A 151 -2.25 18.47 24.12
N ARG A 152 -2.38 19.74 24.52
CA ARG A 152 -3.47 20.25 25.38
C ARG A 152 -4.85 19.85 24.86
N TRP A 153 -5.11 20.08 23.58
CA TRP A 153 -6.39 19.78 22.94
C TRP A 153 -6.68 18.27 22.98
N PHE A 154 -5.73 17.43 22.58
CA PHE A 154 -5.90 15.98 22.60
C PHE A 154 -6.17 15.46 24.01
N GLU A 155 -5.45 15.96 25.02
CA GLU A 155 -5.71 15.61 26.42
C GLU A 155 -7.10 16.06 26.89
N THR A 156 -7.56 17.24 26.48
CA THR A 156 -8.89 17.77 26.81
C THR A 156 -10.01 16.93 26.16
N VAL A 157 -9.82 16.48 24.92
CA VAL A 157 -10.80 15.68 24.18
C VAL A 157 -10.82 14.22 24.67
N ARG A 158 -9.65 13.59 24.88
CA ARG A 158 -9.56 12.20 25.36
C ARG A 158 -10.12 12.00 26.76
N ALA A 159 -10.13 13.06 27.58
CA ALA A 159 -10.69 13.05 28.93
C ALA A 159 -12.23 13.13 28.97
N GLN A 160 -12.90 13.39 27.84
CA GLN A 160 -14.36 13.41 27.80
C GLN A 160 -14.95 12.00 27.90
N PRO A 161 -16.04 11.77 28.66
CA PRO A 161 -16.68 10.46 28.76
C PRO A 161 -17.03 9.84 27.40
N ILE A 162 -17.61 10.64 26.49
CA ILE A 162 -17.98 10.23 25.13
C ILE A 162 -16.82 9.68 24.29
N PHE A 163 -15.57 10.01 24.63
CA PHE A 163 -14.37 9.50 23.98
C PHE A 163 -13.70 8.40 24.83
N ALA A 164 -13.57 8.62 26.15
CA ALA A 164 -12.90 7.72 27.09
C ALA A 164 -13.61 6.38 27.29
N GLU A 165 -14.92 6.29 27.06
CA GLU A 165 -15.70 5.05 27.16
C GLU A 165 -15.47 4.09 25.98
N VAL A 166 -14.89 4.57 24.88
CA VAL A 166 -14.82 3.86 23.59
C VAL A 166 -13.43 3.80 22.97
N ALA A 167 -12.55 4.74 23.31
CA ALA A 167 -11.16 4.73 22.87
C ALA A 167 -10.29 3.87 23.79
N GLU A 168 -9.31 3.18 23.20
CA GLU A 168 -8.27 2.49 23.95
C GLU A 168 -7.43 3.50 24.76
N LYS A 169 -7.07 3.15 26.00
CA LYS A 169 -6.27 4.02 26.86
C LYS A 169 -4.83 4.09 26.37
N VAL A 170 -4.51 5.16 25.64
CA VAL A 170 -3.13 5.46 25.22
C VAL A 170 -2.41 6.28 26.29
N GLU A 171 -1.40 5.66 26.90
CA GLU A 171 -0.41 6.36 27.71
C GLU A 171 0.46 7.26 26.82
N LEU A 172 0.84 8.44 27.30
CA LEU A 172 1.66 9.36 26.51
C LEU A 172 3.12 8.90 26.54
N LEU A 173 3.73 8.84 25.36
CA LEU A 173 5.08 8.33 25.19
C LEU A 173 6.14 9.27 25.76
N GLU A 174 7.11 8.73 26.50
CA GLU A 174 8.35 9.45 26.84
C GLU A 174 9.36 9.41 25.67
N THR A 175 9.36 8.32 24.89
CA THR A 175 10.17 8.12 23.67
C THR A 175 9.33 7.46 22.57
N PRO A 176 9.61 7.64 21.27
CA PRO A 176 8.81 7.07 20.19
C PRO A 176 8.77 5.54 20.25
N ALA A 177 7.57 4.95 20.26
CA ALA A 177 7.41 3.49 20.32
C ALA A 177 7.77 2.81 19.00
N LEU A 178 7.60 3.52 17.88
CA LEU A 178 8.08 3.13 16.56
C LEU A 178 9.12 4.14 16.07
N THR A 179 10.26 3.64 15.62
CA THR A 179 11.31 4.44 14.95
C THR A 179 11.42 4.01 13.48
N ASN A 180 12.07 4.79 12.61
CA ASN A 180 12.23 4.43 11.20
C ASN A 180 13.30 3.33 10.98
N THR A 181 12.97 2.15 11.49
CA THR A 181 13.67 0.88 11.35
C THR A 181 12.68 -0.15 10.81
N PRO A 182 13.13 -1.17 10.05
CA PRO A 182 12.25 -2.27 9.65
C PRO A 182 11.49 -2.86 10.84
N PRO A 183 10.24 -3.32 10.66
CA PRO A 183 9.46 -3.95 11.72
C PRO A 183 10.26 -5.09 12.35
N LYS A 184 10.46 -5.04 13.67
CA LYS A 184 11.08 -6.15 14.41
C LYS A 184 10.20 -7.39 14.22
N LYS A 185 10.79 -8.51 13.76
CA LYS A 185 10.09 -9.80 13.64
C LYS A 185 9.34 -10.09 14.95
N PRO A 186 8.01 -10.23 14.94
CA PRO A 186 7.26 -10.54 16.15
C PRO A 186 7.70 -11.91 16.67
N GLU A 187 8.14 -11.99 17.93
CA GLU A 187 8.14 -13.26 18.65
C GLU A 187 6.70 -13.78 18.71
N GLN A 188 6.42 -14.88 18.01
CA GLN A 188 5.06 -15.44 17.94
C GLN A 188 4.61 -15.97 19.32
N PRO A 189 3.53 -15.42 19.92
CA PRO A 189 2.80 -16.14 20.94
C PRO A 189 2.05 -17.29 20.28
N LYS A 190 2.21 -18.51 20.81
CA LYS A 190 1.53 -19.70 20.27
C LYS A 190 0.00 -19.56 20.34
N LYS A 191 -0.64 -19.83 19.19
CA LYS A 191 -1.98 -20.40 18.99
C LYS A 191 -2.97 -20.35 20.17
N GLU A 192 -4.17 -19.85 19.86
CA GLU A 192 -5.34 -20.75 19.91
C GLU A 192 -6.26 -20.51 18.71
N ALA A 193 -7.05 -21.52 18.34
CA ALA A 193 -7.66 -21.61 17.01
C ALA A 193 -9.13 -22.05 17.08
N LYS A 194 -9.96 -21.57 16.11
CA LYS A 194 -11.26 -22.08 15.58
C LYS A 194 -12.14 -20.88 15.14
N LYS A 195 -12.98 -20.95 14.09
CA LYS A 195 -13.10 -21.89 12.96
C LYS A 195 -14.00 -21.29 11.83
N GLU A 196 -13.58 -21.47 10.57
CA GLU A 196 -14.38 -21.91 9.39
C GLU A 196 -15.71 -21.23 8.89
N VAL A 197 -15.71 -20.94 7.56
CA VAL A 197 -16.74 -21.24 6.51
C VAL A 197 -18.05 -20.41 6.46
N LYS A 198 -18.65 -19.98 5.32
CA LYS A 198 -18.45 -20.01 3.81
C LYS A 198 -18.65 -18.55 3.28
N LYS A 199 -18.29 -18.06 2.08
CA LYS A 199 -18.24 -18.46 0.64
C LYS A 199 -19.55 -18.26 -0.17
N GLU A 200 -19.58 -17.23 -1.01
CA GLU A 200 -20.25 -17.10 -2.35
C GLU A 200 -20.06 -15.66 -2.89
N ALA A 201 -20.26 -15.35 -4.18
CA ALA A 201 -19.46 -15.66 -5.37
C ALA A 201 -20.15 -15.06 -6.62
N ALA A 202 -19.59 -13.96 -7.18
CA ALA A 202 -19.74 -13.54 -8.60
C ALA A 202 -21.17 -13.15 -9.09
N PRO A 203 -21.38 -12.55 -10.30
CA PRO A 203 -20.44 -12.39 -11.43
C PRO A 203 -20.28 -10.94 -11.98
N ALA A 204 -19.44 -10.84 -13.01
CA ALA A 204 -18.98 -9.61 -13.66
C ALA A 204 -19.87 -9.13 -14.82
N ALA A 205 -19.60 -7.91 -15.30
CA ALA A 205 -19.86 -7.48 -16.67
C ALA A 205 -18.79 -6.44 -17.11
N GLU A 206 -18.22 -6.64 -18.29
CA GLU A 206 -17.25 -5.71 -18.92
C GLU A 206 -17.95 -4.54 -19.61
N ALA A 207 -17.25 -3.39 -19.73
CA ALA A 207 -17.26 -2.56 -20.94
C ALA A 207 -16.11 -1.53 -20.91
N ALA A 208 -15.04 -1.82 -21.63
CA ALA A 208 -14.22 -0.79 -22.30
C ALA A 208 -14.97 -0.40 -23.63
N PRO A 209 -14.67 0.70 -24.35
CA PRO A 209 -13.34 1.29 -24.51
C PRO A 209 -13.27 2.83 -24.64
N ALA A 210 -12.11 3.30 -25.14
CA ALA A 210 -11.80 4.62 -25.71
C ALA A 210 -11.36 5.74 -24.74
N SER A 211 -10.03 5.87 -24.64
CA SER A 211 -9.30 7.04 -25.15
C SER A 211 -9.89 8.43 -24.92
N ASP A 212 -9.30 9.16 -23.98
CA ASP A 212 -9.00 10.59 -24.19
C ASP A 212 -7.64 10.94 -23.57
N GLU A 213 -6.83 11.69 -24.32
CA GLU A 213 -5.47 12.06 -23.93
C GLU A 213 -5.48 13.22 -22.92
N ALA A 214 -5.14 12.94 -21.66
CA ALA A 214 -4.75 14.00 -20.72
C ALA A 214 -3.30 14.46 -21.05
N PRO A 215 -3.05 15.75 -21.35
CA PRO A 215 -1.70 16.23 -21.62
C PRO A 215 -0.83 16.13 -20.36
N ALA A 216 0.07 15.14 -20.32
CA ALA A 216 0.97 14.97 -19.19
C ALA A 216 1.99 16.11 -19.10
N ALA A 217 2.02 16.80 -17.96
CA ALA A 217 3.11 17.72 -17.63
C ALA A 217 4.47 17.00 -17.72
N PRO A 218 5.55 17.69 -18.16
CA PRO A 218 6.78 17.03 -18.59
C PRO A 218 7.47 16.33 -17.41
N LYS A 219 7.40 15.00 -17.39
CA LYS A 219 8.21 14.15 -16.52
C LYS A 219 9.69 14.29 -16.89
N ALA A 220 10.57 14.15 -15.90
CA ALA A 220 12.00 14.04 -16.15
C ALA A 220 12.28 12.86 -17.10
N LYS A 221 13.20 13.07 -18.06
CA LYS A 221 13.55 12.09 -19.07
C LYS A 221 14.07 10.80 -18.43
N HIS A 222 13.60 9.66 -18.90
CA HIS A 222 14.02 8.37 -18.37
C HIS A 222 15.51 8.11 -18.69
N PRO A 223 16.33 7.53 -17.80
CA PRO A 223 17.77 7.31 -18.06
C PRO A 223 18.07 6.60 -19.39
N LEU A 224 17.21 5.62 -19.76
CA LEU A 224 17.33 4.87 -21.01
C LEU A 224 16.94 5.64 -22.29
N GLU A 225 16.38 6.87 -22.20
CA GLU A 225 16.18 7.75 -23.37
C GLU A 225 17.51 8.15 -24.03
N ALA A 226 18.61 8.15 -23.27
CA ALA A 226 19.95 8.45 -23.78
C ALA A 226 20.47 7.40 -24.78
N LEU A 227 19.87 6.20 -24.82
CA LEU A 227 20.25 5.10 -25.72
C LEU A 227 19.61 5.20 -27.13
N GLY A 228 18.92 6.31 -27.41
CA GLY A 228 18.34 6.60 -28.72
C GLY A 228 17.13 5.73 -29.08
N ARG A 229 16.73 5.79 -30.36
CA ARG A 229 15.64 4.95 -30.90
C ARG A 229 16.17 3.52 -31.11
N PRO A 230 15.51 2.48 -30.59
CA PRO A 230 15.96 1.10 -30.78
C PRO A 230 15.76 0.65 -32.23
N SER A 231 16.63 -0.25 -32.70
CA SER A 231 16.53 -0.91 -34.01
C SER A 231 15.24 -1.74 -34.12
N PHE A 232 14.88 -2.44 -33.04
CA PHE A 232 13.62 -3.18 -32.92
C PHE A 232 12.75 -2.60 -31.79
N PRO A 233 11.53 -2.09 -32.04
CA PRO A 233 10.66 -1.54 -30.99
C PRO A 233 10.11 -2.62 -30.05
N LEU A 234 10.33 -2.45 -28.74
CA LEU A 234 9.88 -3.43 -27.74
C LEU A 234 8.34 -3.62 -27.70
N ASP A 235 7.58 -2.61 -28.11
CA ASP A 235 6.11 -2.70 -28.20
C ASP A 235 5.63 -3.64 -29.33
N GLU A 236 6.45 -3.85 -30.37
CA GLU A 236 6.18 -4.88 -31.39
C GLU A 236 6.26 -6.28 -30.77
N TRP A 237 7.29 -6.55 -29.98
CA TRP A 237 7.43 -7.82 -29.27
C TRP A 237 6.25 -8.10 -28.34
N LYS A 238 5.86 -7.12 -27.51
CA LYS A 238 4.72 -7.23 -26.60
C LYS A 238 3.41 -7.56 -27.33
N ARG A 239 3.23 -7.03 -28.54
CA ARG A 239 2.10 -7.34 -29.41
C ARG A 239 2.18 -8.78 -29.91
N GLN A 240 3.33 -9.21 -30.45
CA GLN A 240 3.50 -10.57 -30.96
C GLN A 240 3.35 -11.63 -29.86
N TYR A 241 3.99 -11.44 -28.69
CA TYR A 241 3.83 -12.29 -27.51
C TYR A 241 2.37 -12.42 -27.03
N SER A 242 1.51 -11.43 -27.31
CA SER A 242 0.09 -11.48 -26.95
C SER A 242 -0.81 -12.08 -28.04
N ASN A 243 -0.34 -12.12 -29.29
CA ASN A 243 -1.14 -12.48 -30.46
C ASN A 243 -0.82 -13.86 -31.02
N ILE A 244 0.45 -14.26 -30.98
CA ILE A 244 0.91 -15.58 -31.39
C ILE A 244 0.48 -16.59 -30.32
N LYS A 245 -0.27 -17.61 -30.72
CA LYS A 245 -0.84 -18.61 -29.79
C LYS A 245 0.08 -19.81 -29.54
N ASP A 246 1.01 -20.08 -30.46
CA ASP A 246 2.06 -21.08 -30.26
C ASP A 246 3.26 -20.41 -29.61
N HIS A 247 3.56 -20.79 -28.37
CA HIS A 247 4.69 -20.27 -27.62
C HIS A 247 6.03 -20.46 -28.36
N ASN A 248 6.20 -21.57 -29.08
CA ASN A 248 7.43 -21.85 -29.85
C ASN A 248 7.58 -20.90 -31.03
N GLU A 249 6.48 -20.53 -31.70
CA GLU A 249 6.47 -19.54 -32.77
C GLU A 249 6.77 -18.13 -32.22
N ALA A 250 6.19 -17.78 -31.06
CA ALA A 250 6.48 -16.52 -30.39
C ALA A 250 7.96 -16.41 -29.98
N MET A 251 8.53 -17.48 -29.41
CA MET A 251 9.94 -17.48 -28.99
C MET A 251 10.91 -17.49 -30.16
N LYS A 252 10.59 -18.22 -31.25
CA LYS A 252 11.34 -18.12 -32.49
C LYS A 252 11.34 -16.67 -33.01
N TYR A 253 10.17 -16.01 -33.03
CA TYR A 253 10.08 -14.60 -33.44
C TYR A 253 10.96 -13.69 -32.56
N PHE A 254 11.00 -13.91 -31.25
CA PHE A 254 11.90 -13.18 -30.35
C PHE A 254 13.38 -13.35 -30.73
N TRP A 255 13.87 -14.59 -30.85
CA TRP A 255 15.27 -14.86 -31.16
C TRP A 255 15.69 -14.42 -32.56
N ASP A 256 14.78 -14.46 -33.54
CA ASP A 256 15.06 -14.05 -34.92
C ASP A 256 15.09 -12.50 -35.10
N ASN A 257 14.44 -11.72 -34.22
CA ASN A 257 14.26 -10.27 -34.40
C ASN A 257 15.00 -9.37 -33.37
N PHE A 258 15.44 -9.89 -32.22
CA PHE A 258 16.11 -9.06 -31.20
C PHE A 258 17.61 -8.87 -31.47
N ASN A 259 18.06 -7.60 -31.39
CA ASN A 259 19.49 -7.27 -31.33
C ASN A 259 19.99 -7.25 -29.88
N PHE A 260 20.80 -8.24 -29.50
CA PHE A 260 21.36 -8.37 -28.15
C PHE A 260 22.60 -7.51 -27.85
N GLU A 261 23.12 -6.76 -28.83
CA GLU A 261 24.01 -5.62 -28.55
C GLU A 261 23.23 -4.46 -27.92
N GLU A 262 21.95 -4.38 -28.26
CA GLU A 262 21.03 -3.28 -27.98
C GLU A 262 20.04 -3.58 -26.82
N TYR A 263 19.84 -4.86 -26.53
CA TYR A 263 18.97 -5.39 -25.49
C TYR A 263 19.73 -6.44 -24.66
N SER A 264 19.41 -6.56 -23.37
CA SER A 264 19.92 -7.64 -22.53
C SER A 264 18.80 -8.37 -21.80
N ILE A 265 19.01 -9.65 -21.53
CA ILE A 265 18.07 -10.51 -20.81
C ILE A 265 18.61 -10.73 -19.39
N TRP A 266 17.72 -10.69 -18.40
CA TRP A 266 18.03 -10.86 -16.99
C TRP A 266 17.08 -11.88 -16.36
N LYS A 267 17.65 -12.85 -15.66
CA LYS A 267 16.95 -13.69 -14.70
C LYS A 267 16.79 -12.90 -13.40
N VAL A 268 15.57 -12.93 -12.86
CA VAL A 268 15.15 -12.14 -11.70
C VAL A 268 14.62 -13.11 -10.64
N ASP A 269 15.42 -13.31 -9.59
CA ASP A 269 15.08 -14.18 -8.46
C ASP A 269 14.75 -13.33 -7.23
N TYR A 270 13.63 -13.59 -6.56
CA TYR A 270 13.34 -12.90 -5.30
C TYR A 270 14.29 -13.38 -4.19
N LYS A 271 14.78 -12.47 -3.34
CA LYS A 271 15.77 -12.79 -2.30
C LYS A 271 15.17 -13.52 -1.10
N TYR A 272 13.93 -13.19 -0.73
CA TYR A 272 13.32 -13.57 0.54
C TYR A 272 12.21 -14.62 0.38
N ASN A 273 12.50 -15.71 -0.33
CA ASN A 273 11.49 -16.74 -0.63
C ASN A 273 10.95 -17.41 0.64
N GLU A 274 11.74 -17.47 1.70
CA GLU A 274 11.37 -17.92 3.04
C GLU A 274 10.29 -17.06 3.73
N GLU A 275 9.99 -15.86 3.22
CA GLU A 275 8.91 -14.99 3.71
C GLU A 275 7.59 -15.16 2.91
N LEU A 276 7.59 -15.98 1.86
CA LEU A 276 6.42 -16.21 0.99
C LEU A 276 5.43 -17.21 1.63
N THR A 277 4.31 -16.68 2.12
CA THR A 277 3.30 -17.45 2.88
C THR A 277 2.17 -18.02 2.03
N LEU A 278 1.53 -17.22 1.17
CA LEU A 278 0.41 -17.67 0.34
C LEU A 278 0.72 -17.37 -1.13
N THR A 279 0.46 -18.30 -2.04
CA THR A 279 0.83 -18.16 -3.46
C THR A 279 0.16 -16.95 -4.11
N PHE A 280 -1.10 -16.65 -3.77
CA PHE A 280 -1.79 -15.44 -4.25
C PHE A 280 -1.20 -14.14 -3.68
N MET A 281 -0.68 -14.15 -2.44
CA MET A 281 0.01 -12.97 -1.87
C MET A 281 1.35 -12.75 -2.57
N SER A 282 2.05 -13.84 -2.87
CA SER A 282 3.29 -13.85 -3.66
C SER A 282 3.04 -13.31 -5.07
N ASN A 283 1.93 -13.69 -5.72
CA ASN A 283 1.55 -13.12 -7.02
C ASN A 283 1.13 -11.64 -6.91
N ASN A 284 0.53 -11.22 -5.80
CA ASN A 284 0.25 -9.80 -5.54
C ASN A 284 1.54 -8.98 -5.37
N LEU A 285 2.60 -9.56 -4.80
CA LEU A 285 3.93 -8.94 -4.71
C LEU A 285 4.50 -8.67 -6.12
N ILE A 286 4.45 -9.65 -7.02
CA ILE A 286 4.83 -9.49 -8.44
C ILE A 286 4.00 -8.37 -9.11
N GLY A 287 2.69 -8.35 -8.88
CA GLY A 287 1.82 -7.28 -9.40
C GLY A 287 2.19 -5.89 -8.88
N GLY A 288 2.57 -5.79 -7.60
CA GLY A 288 3.07 -4.55 -7.01
C GLY A 288 4.37 -4.08 -7.66
N PHE A 289 5.31 -5.01 -7.90
CA PHE A 289 6.58 -4.70 -8.56
C PHE A 289 6.36 -4.21 -9.99
N ASN A 290 5.54 -4.91 -10.78
CA ASN A 290 5.12 -4.50 -12.13
C ASN A 290 4.51 -3.08 -12.14
N ASN A 291 3.62 -2.76 -11.19
CA ASN A 291 3.02 -1.41 -11.10
C ASN A 291 4.06 -0.31 -10.82
N ARG A 292 5.16 -0.62 -10.12
CA ARG A 292 6.26 0.31 -9.86
C ARG A 292 7.21 0.43 -11.06
N LEU A 293 7.35 -0.62 -11.87
CA LEU A 293 8.10 -0.62 -13.13
C LEU A 293 7.42 0.14 -14.28
N GLU A 294 6.18 0.63 -14.10
CA GLU A 294 5.43 1.38 -15.13
C GLU A 294 6.23 2.58 -15.69
N GLY A 295 7.09 3.21 -14.89
CA GLY A 295 8.00 4.28 -15.35
C GLY A 295 8.98 3.85 -16.45
N SER A 296 9.34 2.56 -16.48
CA SER A 296 10.27 1.94 -17.43
C SER A 296 9.56 1.08 -18.49
N ARG A 297 8.23 1.09 -18.56
CA ARG A 297 7.44 0.20 -19.43
C ARG A 297 7.89 0.21 -20.90
N LYS A 298 8.30 1.37 -21.44
CA LYS A 298 8.80 1.48 -22.82
C LYS A 298 10.12 0.72 -23.09
N TYR A 299 10.81 0.31 -22.03
CA TYR A 299 12.17 -0.22 -22.06
C TYR A 299 12.29 -1.64 -21.48
N ILE A 300 11.22 -2.18 -20.89
CA ILE A 300 11.21 -3.51 -20.25
C ILE A 300 10.01 -4.33 -20.75
N PHE A 301 10.25 -5.61 -20.95
CA PHE A 301 9.24 -6.66 -21.00
C PHE A 301 9.71 -7.82 -20.11
N GLY A 302 8.80 -8.55 -19.49
CA GLY A 302 9.18 -9.78 -18.81
C GLY A 302 8.01 -10.53 -18.20
N CYS A 303 8.32 -11.71 -17.68
CA CYS A 303 7.39 -12.62 -17.05
C CYS A 303 7.98 -13.04 -15.70
N ALA A 304 7.19 -12.92 -14.64
CA ALA A 304 7.55 -13.43 -13.32
C ALA A 304 6.42 -14.30 -12.75
N ALA A 305 6.80 -15.43 -12.19
CA ALA A 305 5.92 -16.47 -11.68
C ALA A 305 6.16 -16.74 -10.19
N VAL A 306 5.11 -17.23 -9.54
CA VAL A 306 5.17 -17.94 -8.27
C VAL A 306 5.19 -19.43 -8.57
N TYR A 307 6.23 -20.12 -8.12
CA TYR A 307 6.37 -21.56 -8.22
C TYR A 307 6.30 -22.18 -6.82
N GLY A 308 5.57 -23.28 -6.65
CA GLY A 308 5.43 -24.00 -5.38
C GLY A 308 4.03 -23.96 -4.78
N GLU A 309 3.96 -24.14 -3.47
CA GLU A 309 2.71 -24.20 -2.70
C GLU A 309 2.71 -23.18 -1.55
N ASN A 310 1.60 -23.10 -0.82
CA ASN A 310 1.51 -22.17 0.32
C ASN A 310 2.56 -22.50 1.39
N ASN A 311 3.30 -21.48 1.83
CA ASN A 311 4.43 -21.49 2.78
C ASN A 311 5.71 -22.16 2.24
N ASP A 312 5.75 -22.51 0.96
CA ASP A 312 6.84 -23.21 0.30
C ASP A 312 6.81 -22.87 -1.20
N SER A 313 7.06 -21.60 -1.49
CA SER A 313 7.03 -21.05 -2.84
C SER A 313 8.23 -20.14 -3.12
N VAL A 314 8.49 -19.91 -4.39
CA VAL A 314 9.64 -19.16 -4.92
C VAL A 314 9.13 -18.18 -5.97
N ILE A 315 9.61 -16.95 -5.98
CA ILE A 315 9.35 -16.00 -7.07
C ILE A 315 10.58 -15.94 -7.98
N GLN A 316 10.37 -16.26 -9.26
CA GLN A 316 11.39 -16.23 -10.29
C GLN A 316 10.80 -15.71 -11.60
N GLY A 317 11.60 -15.03 -12.41
CA GLY A 317 11.19 -14.53 -13.72
C GLY A 317 12.34 -14.26 -14.68
N ALA A 318 11.98 -13.94 -15.91
CA ALA A 318 12.91 -13.51 -16.97
C ALA A 318 12.41 -12.20 -17.58
N PHE A 319 13.30 -11.22 -17.69
CA PHE A 319 13.01 -9.89 -18.22
C PHE A 319 14.02 -9.52 -19.32
N VAL A 320 13.54 -8.95 -20.42
CA VAL A 320 14.37 -8.29 -21.43
C VAL A 320 14.28 -6.78 -21.25
N ILE A 321 15.42 -6.12 -21.27
CA ILE A 321 15.55 -4.68 -21.06
C ILE A 321 16.32 -4.01 -22.19
N ARG A 322 16.04 -2.74 -22.42
CA ARG A 322 16.85 -1.87 -23.28
C ARG A 322 18.19 -1.55 -22.61
N GLY A 323 19.29 -1.73 -23.33
CA GLY A 323 20.64 -1.52 -22.81
C GLY A 323 21.23 -2.75 -22.13
N GLN A 324 22.43 -2.60 -21.56
CA GLN A 324 23.28 -3.69 -21.10
C GLN A 324 23.36 -3.84 -19.57
N GLU A 325 22.77 -2.91 -18.81
CA GLU A 325 22.76 -2.85 -17.35
C GLU A 325 21.32 -2.83 -16.82
N HIS A 326 21.03 -3.57 -15.76
CA HIS A 326 19.67 -3.66 -15.19
C HIS A 326 19.28 -2.41 -14.38
N VAL A 327 20.22 -1.81 -13.64
CA VAL A 327 19.91 -0.70 -12.72
C VAL A 327 19.12 0.44 -13.39
N PRO A 328 19.53 1.00 -14.55
CA PRO A 328 18.80 2.12 -15.17
C PRO A 328 17.42 1.74 -15.73
N ALA A 329 17.09 0.45 -15.78
CA ALA A 329 15.77 -0.07 -16.11
C ALA A 329 14.91 -0.26 -14.86
N PHE A 330 15.45 -0.88 -13.81
CA PHE A 330 14.67 -1.26 -12.62
C PHE A 330 14.65 -0.21 -11.50
N ASP A 331 15.51 0.81 -11.52
CA ASP A 331 15.62 1.85 -10.46
C ASP A 331 14.34 2.69 -10.23
N VAL A 332 13.42 2.71 -11.21
CA VAL A 332 12.09 3.32 -11.02
C VAL A 332 11.24 2.60 -9.96
N ALA A 333 11.53 1.32 -9.68
CA ALA A 333 10.84 0.50 -8.70
C ALA A 333 11.70 0.37 -7.43
N PRO A 334 11.44 1.14 -6.35
CA PRO A 334 12.35 1.28 -5.20
C PRO A 334 12.53 0.01 -4.34
N ASP A 335 11.93 -1.10 -4.74
CA ASP A 335 12.07 -2.43 -4.17
C ASP A 335 12.87 -3.39 -5.07
N TRP A 336 13.43 -2.94 -6.19
CA TRP A 336 14.23 -3.76 -7.11
C TRP A 336 15.40 -4.47 -6.39
N GLU A 337 16.01 -3.83 -5.39
CA GLU A 337 17.04 -4.42 -4.52
C GLU A 337 16.57 -5.67 -3.76
N SER A 338 15.27 -5.97 -3.68
CA SER A 338 14.71 -7.20 -3.10
C SER A 338 14.86 -8.42 -4.02
N TYR A 339 15.36 -8.22 -5.23
CA TYR A 339 15.62 -9.25 -6.22
C TYR A 339 17.11 -9.37 -6.53
N ASN A 340 17.53 -10.56 -6.95
CA ASN A 340 18.83 -10.82 -7.59
C ASN A 340 18.64 -10.71 -9.11
N PHE A 341 19.60 -10.07 -9.77
CA PHE A 341 19.63 -9.93 -11.23
C PHE A 341 20.84 -10.66 -11.79
N GLU A 342 20.59 -11.72 -12.56
CA GLU A 342 21.62 -12.50 -13.23
C GLU A 342 21.50 -12.27 -14.74
N LYS A 343 22.59 -11.82 -15.39
CA LYS A 343 22.59 -11.51 -16.82
C LYS A 343 22.65 -12.80 -17.63
N LEU A 344 21.65 -13.03 -18.47
CA LEU A 344 21.56 -14.22 -19.30
C LEU A 344 22.23 -13.98 -20.65
N ASP A 345 23.22 -14.82 -20.96
CA ASP A 345 23.86 -14.89 -22.28
C ASP A 345 22.90 -15.49 -23.33
N PRO A 346 22.50 -14.74 -24.37
CA PRO A 346 21.60 -15.20 -25.43
C PRO A 346 22.25 -16.18 -26.42
N THR A 347 23.53 -16.53 -26.26
CA THR A 347 24.21 -17.57 -27.05
C THR A 347 24.21 -18.93 -26.35
N ASN A 348 24.06 -18.97 -25.02
CA ASN A 348 23.99 -20.21 -24.25
C ASN A 348 22.62 -20.90 -24.41
N PRO A 349 22.55 -22.16 -24.91
CA PRO A 349 21.29 -22.90 -25.03
C PRO A 349 20.51 -23.04 -23.71
N GLU A 350 21.19 -23.18 -22.57
CA GLU A 350 20.52 -23.33 -21.26
C GLU A 350 19.79 -22.05 -20.86
N HIS A 351 20.40 -20.89 -21.11
CA HIS A 351 19.79 -19.59 -20.85
C HIS A 351 18.62 -19.30 -21.80
N ARG A 352 18.72 -19.72 -23.07
CA ARG A 352 17.60 -19.63 -24.02
C ARG A 352 16.41 -20.44 -23.53
N GLN A 353 16.65 -21.70 -23.16
CA GLN A 353 15.61 -22.58 -22.65
C GLN A 353 14.97 -22.02 -21.37
N PHE A 354 15.76 -21.44 -20.47
CA PHE A 354 15.23 -20.77 -19.28
C PHE A 354 14.25 -19.62 -19.61
N VAL A 355 14.59 -18.77 -20.58
CA VAL A 355 13.71 -17.67 -21.02
C VAL A 355 12.42 -18.21 -21.64
N GLU A 356 12.55 -19.23 -22.50
CA GLU A 356 11.40 -19.91 -23.11
C GLU A 356 10.50 -20.53 -22.04
N ASP A 357 11.06 -21.19 -21.04
CA ASP A 357 10.29 -21.87 -19.99
C ASP A 357 9.61 -20.85 -19.05
N ALA A 358 10.31 -19.76 -18.70
CA ALA A 358 9.77 -18.67 -17.88
C ALA A 358 8.70 -17.84 -18.59
N TRP A 359 8.76 -17.71 -19.93
CA TRP A 359 7.78 -16.97 -20.72
C TRP A 359 6.63 -17.84 -21.24
N GLY A 360 6.78 -19.17 -21.23
CA GLY A 360 5.75 -20.11 -21.66
C GLY A 360 4.74 -20.49 -20.59
N TRP A 361 5.08 -20.35 -19.30
CA TRP A 361 4.19 -20.67 -18.16
C TRP A 361 3.76 -22.15 -18.07
N GLU A 362 4.46 -23.07 -18.74
CA GLU A 362 4.07 -24.50 -18.76
C GLU A 362 4.93 -25.39 -17.86
N LYS A 363 6.19 -25.03 -17.61
CA LYS A 363 7.15 -25.91 -16.94
C LYS A 363 7.40 -25.56 -15.46
N PRO A 364 7.66 -26.57 -14.60
CA PRO A 364 8.18 -26.35 -13.26
C PRO A 364 9.64 -25.86 -13.32
N ILE A 365 10.09 -25.18 -12.27
CA ILE A 365 11.50 -24.78 -12.10
C ILE A 365 12.18 -25.66 -11.04
N THR A 366 13.48 -25.85 -11.16
CA THR A 366 14.29 -26.49 -10.11
C THR A 366 15.12 -25.44 -9.38
N VAL A 367 14.89 -25.27 -8.09
CA VAL A 367 15.63 -24.34 -7.22
C VAL A 367 16.22 -25.14 -6.07
N ASN A 368 17.54 -25.05 -5.88
CA ASN A 368 18.29 -25.77 -4.83
C ASN A 368 18.04 -27.29 -4.82
N GLY A 369 17.92 -27.91 -6.01
CA GLY A 369 17.68 -29.35 -6.17
C GLY A 369 16.24 -29.80 -5.88
N LYS A 370 15.30 -28.86 -5.70
CA LYS A 370 13.88 -29.13 -5.48
C LYS A 370 13.05 -28.56 -6.63
N GLU A 371 12.13 -29.39 -7.13
CA GLU A 371 11.20 -29.02 -8.20
C GLU A 371 9.99 -28.26 -7.64
N TYR A 372 9.70 -27.10 -8.21
CA TYR A 372 8.57 -26.24 -7.86
C TYR A 372 7.66 -26.06 -9.07
N LYS A 373 6.41 -26.51 -8.97
CA LYS A 373 5.39 -26.37 -10.02
C LYS A 373 4.90 -24.94 -10.12
N LEU A 374 4.55 -24.46 -11.31
CA LEU A 374 3.92 -23.14 -11.46
C LEU A 374 2.60 -23.11 -10.68
N ALA A 375 2.41 -22.07 -9.87
CA ALA A 375 1.17 -21.80 -9.15
C ALA A 375 0.36 -20.67 -9.81
N ASP A 376 1.02 -19.55 -10.12
CA ASP A 376 0.40 -18.34 -10.66
C ASP A 376 1.51 -17.41 -11.25
N GLY A 377 1.17 -16.41 -12.06
CA GLY A 377 2.17 -15.56 -12.71
C GLY A 377 1.63 -14.30 -13.39
N LYS A 378 2.53 -13.36 -13.67
CA LYS A 378 2.21 -12.05 -14.28
C LYS A 378 3.23 -11.62 -15.33
N VAL A 379 2.71 -11.23 -16.49
CA VAL A 379 3.46 -10.55 -17.56
C VAL A 379 3.55 -9.05 -17.26
N PHE A 380 4.73 -8.46 -17.43
CA PHE A 380 4.94 -7.02 -17.56
C PHE A 380 5.15 -6.65 -19.04
N LYS A 381 4.19 -5.92 -19.61
CA LYS A 381 4.18 -5.45 -21.00
C LYS A 381 3.53 -4.08 -21.08
#